data_AF-D2Z7R8-F1
#
_entry.id   AF-D2Z7R8-F1
#
_cell.length_a   1.000
_cell.length_b   1.000
_cell.length_c   1.000
_cell.angle_alpha   90.00
_cell.angle_beta   90.00
_cell.angle_gamma   90.00
#
_symmetry.space_group_name_H-M   'P 1'
#
loop_
_entity.id
_entity.type
_entity.pdbx_description
1 polymer ?
#
loop_
_entity_poly.entity_id
_entity_poly.type
_entity_poly.pdbx_seq_one_letter_code
_entity_poly.pdbx_strand_id
1 'polypeptide(L)'
;MKRSGVLGLACALICSLSVPAFAHFQMVYTPESALTKPETLNLKLVFTHPFEAGHTMDMDGVDSFVMVHKGKKTDLTKSVKPIMWTSLTNSGKGYEAEVPLRGMGDFVFGLVPMPYFEASEGIWMQQCTKMIVNVAGLPTDWNEEIGLPAEIVPLDKPYGLWTGNVFRGVVKANGEPVPFAEIEVEYLNHLPMLEGNSFAAEAAVEAPQDCFVTQTIVADANGTFVYAIPKAGWWGFAALGVITEEYKGAELGKDAVIWVQARDMN
;
A
#
# COMPACT_ATOMS: atom_id res chain seq x y z
N MET A 1 20.91 65.38 -24.16
CA MET A 1 20.60 64.33 -25.16
C MET A 1 20.59 62.98 -24.46
N LYS A 2 19.45 62.29 -24.51
CA LYS A 2 19.23 60.96 -23.94
C LYS A 2 20.05 59.91 -24.69
N ARG A 3 20.58 58.90 -24.00
CA ARG A 3 20.66 57.52 -24.49
C ARG A 3 20.84 56.55 -23.31
N SER A 4 19.73 55.95 -22.95
CA SER A 4 19.61 54.80 -22.05
C SER A 4 20.30 53.58 -22.67
N GLY A 5 21.06 52.85 -21.87
CA GLY A 5 21.55 51.49 -22.17
C GLY A 5 20.96 50.54 -21.14
N VAL A 6 20.08 49.66 -21.62
CA VAL A 6 19.22 48.77 -20.84
C VAL A 6 20.03 47.65 -20.19
N LEU A 7 19.81 47.47 -18.88
CA LEU A 7 20.28 46.35 -18.07
C LEU A 7 19.46 45.10 -18.45
N GLY A 8 20.06 44.14 -19.15
CA GLY A 8 19.44 42.86 -19.49
C GLY A 8 19.85 41.77 -18.52
N LEU A 9 19.16 41.67 -17.37
CA LEU A 9 19.28 40.53 -16.47
C LEU A 9 18.21 39.49 -16.87
N ALA A 10 18.59 38.52 -17.69
CA ALA A 10 17.74 37.37 -17.99
C ALA A 10 17.89 36.31 -16.89
N CYS A 11 17.16 36.48 -15.79
CA CYS A 11 16.88 35.37 -14.88
C CYS A 11 15.86 34.45 -15.56
N ALA A 12 16.34 33.41 -16.23
CA ALA A 12 15.49 32.28 -16.62
C ALA A 12 15.15 31.51 -15.34
N LEU A 13 13.98 31.83 -14.77
CA LEU A 13 13.37 31.06 -13.70
C LEU A 13 12.97 29.70 -14.30
N ILE A 14 13.79 28.67 -14.08
CA ILE A 14 13.36 27.28 -14.32
C ILE A 14 12.40 26.98 -13.17
N CYS A 15 11.12 27.24 -13.36
CA CYS A 15 10.08 26.61 -12.56
C CYS A 15 10.12 25.13 -12.90
N SER A 16 10.88 24.34 -12.14
CA SER A 16 10.67 22.91 -12.05
C SER A 16 9.23 22.71 -11.59
N LEU A 17 8.34 22.41 -12.53
CA LEU A 17 7.01 21.91 -12.22
C LEU A 17 7.24 20.60 -11.46
N SER A 18 7.14 20.65 -10.14
CA SER A 18 6.97 19.46 -9.31
C SER A 18 5.64 18.87 -9.73
N VAL A 19 5.66 17.90 -10.64
CA VAL A 19 4.51 17.03 -10.84
C VAL A 19 4.27 16.38 -9.47
N PRO A 20 3.05 16.44 -8.91
CA PRO A 20 2.77 15.70 -7.70
C PRO A 20 3.12 14.22 -7.97
N ALA A 21 4.12 13.71 -7.25
CA ALA A 21 4.36 12.28 -7.22
C ALA A 21 3.19 11.71 -6.44
N PHE A 22 2.29 11.03 -7.15
CA PHE A 22 1.21 10.30 -6.51
C PHE A 22 1.81 9.06 -5.88
N ALA A 23 1.47 8.79 -4.61
CA ALA A 23 1.93 7.60 -3.95
C ALA A 23 1.44 6.35 -4.69
N HIS A 24 2.37 5.44 -4.95
CA HIS A 24 2.04 4.14 -5.48
C HIS A 24 1.71 3.20 -4.32
N PHE A 25 0.66 2.39 -4.45
CA PHE A 25 0.32 1.37 -3.46
C PHE A 25 0.14 0.00 -4.08
N GLN A 26 0.94 -0.95 -3.61
CA GLN A 26 0.78 -2.37 -3.88
C GLN A 26 -0.33 -2.89 -2.97
N MET A 27 -1.51 -3.05 -3.54
CA MET A 27 -2.68 -3.58 -2.88
C MET A 27 -2.62 -5.11 -2.80
N VAL A 28 -3.04 -5.62 -1.64
CA VAL A 28 -3.55 -6.98 -1.45
C VAL A 28 -4.97 -6.78 -0.91
N TYR A 29 -5.98 -7.09 -1.72
CA TYR A 29 -7.35 -6.64 -1.44
C TYR A 29 -8.35 -7.79 -1.41
N THR A 30 -9.27 -7.68 -0.44
CA THR A 30 -10.54 -8.40 -0.37
C THR A 30 -11.59 -7.48 0.26
N PRO A 31 -12.90 -7.68 0.04
CA PRO A 31 -13.92 -6.79 0.60
C PRO A 31 -13.97 -6.75 2.14
N GLU A 32 -13.64 -7.86 2.80
CA GLU A 32 -13.81 -8.04 4.24
C GLU A 32 -12.55 -8.63 4.89
N SER A 33 -12.04 -7.95 5.91
CA SER A 33 -10.91 -8.42 6.72
C SER A 33 -11.34 -9.06 8.05
N ALA A 34 -12.59 -8.87 8.49
CA ALA A 34 -13.12 -9.45 9.72
C ALA A 34 -14.29 -10.40 9.43
N LEU A 35 -13.96 -11.65 9.08
CA LEU A 35 -14.93 -12.66 8.70
C LEU A 35 -15.59 -13.31 9.92
N THR A 36 -16.89 -13.60 9.81
CA THR A 36 -17.63 -14.33 10.87
C THR A 36 -17.48 -15.84 10.78
N LYS A 37 -17.09 -16.36 9.62
CA LYS A 37 -16.93 -17.80 9.34
C LYS A 37 -15.85 -18.03 8.28
N PRO A 38 -15.27 -19.24 8.20
CA PRO A 38 -14.32 -19.58 7.14
C PRO A 38 -14.95 -19.49 5.74
N GLU A 39 -14.19 -18.98 4.78
CA GLU A 39 -14.56 -18.91 3.36
C GLU A 39 -13.33 -18.93 2.45
N THR A 40 -13.55 -18.96 1.14
CA THR A 40 -12.49 -18.77 0.15
C THR A 40 -12.42 -17.30 -0.23
N LEU A 41 -11.26 -16.68 -0.03
CA LEU A 41 -11.02 -15.32 -0.47
C LEU A 41 -10.63 -15.30 -1.95
N ASN A 42 -11.23 -14.38 -2.70
CA ASN A 42 -10.66 -13.89 -3.96
C ASN A 42 -9.83 -12.64 -3.65
N LEU A 43 -8.51 -12.82 -3.62
CA LEU A 43 -7.55 -11.75 -3.38
C LEU A 43 -7.16 -11.09 -4.71
N LYS A 44 -7.20 -9.76 -4.75
CA LYS A 44 -6.67 -8.97 -5.86
C LYS A 44 -5.33 -8.35 -5.46
N LEU A 45 -4.31 -8.56 -6.29
CA LEU A 45 -2.96 -8.02 -6.15
C LEU A 45 -2.77 -7.00 -7.28
N VAL A 46 -2.79 -5.72 -6.95
CA VAL A 46 -2.84 -4.62 -7.93
C VAL A 46 -1.92 -3.51 -7.46
N PHE A 47 -1.18 -2.89 -8.38
CA PHE A 47 -0.31 -1.74 -8.08
C PHE A 47 -0.91 -0.47 -8.68
N THR A 48 -1.32 0.50 -7.86
CA THR A 48 -2.13 1.66 -8.31
C THR A 48 -2.15 2.83 -7.32
N HIS A 49 -2.89 3.89 -7.64
CA HIS A 49 -3.21 5.02 -6.77
C HIS A 49 -4.63 4.86 -6.18
N PRO A 50 -4.78 4.40 -4.93
CA PRO A 50 -6.05 3.94 -4.38
C PRO A 50 -7.05 5.06 -4.07
N PHE A 51 -6.59 6.28 -3.76
CA PHE A 51 -7.52 7.39 -3.52
C PHE A 51 -8.19 7.89 -4.79
N GLU A 52 -7.49 7.91 -5.92
CA GLU A 52 -8.03 8.42 -7.18
C GLU A 52 -8.61 7.32 -8.08
N ALA A 53 -8.32 6.05 -7.77
CA ALA A 53 -8.38 4.97 -8.77
C ALA A 53 -7.70 5.39 -10.09
N GLY A 54 -6.54 6.03 -9.93
CA GLY A 54 -5.74 6.63 -10.99
C GLY A 54 -5.00 5.60 -11.82
N HIS A 55 -3.77 5.87 -12.23
CA HIS A 55 -2.96 4.92 -12.99
C HIS A 55 -2.83 3.57 -12.27
N THR A 56 -2.98 2.47 -13.01
CA THR A 56 -2.59 1.12 -12.59
C THR A 56 -1.30 0.75 -13.29
N MET A 57 -0.28 0.45 -12.49
CA MET A 57 1.05 0.05 -12.94
C MET A 57 1.05 -1.44 -13.29
N ASP A 58 1.80 -1.81 -14.31
CA ASP A 58 1.99 -3.21 -14.67
C ASP A 58 2.84 -3.91 -13.60
N MET A 59 2.26 -4.92 -12.94
CA MET A 59 3.02 -5.88 -12.16
C MET A 59 3.71 -6.88 -13.09
N ASP A 60 5.04 -6.80 -13.22
CA ASP A 60 5.83 -7.69 -14.07
C ASP A 60 5.97 -9.12 -13.53
N GLY A 61 5.58 -9.34 -12.27
CA GLY A 61 5.64 -10.64 -11.63
C GLY A 61 5.40 -10.57 -10.12
N VAL A 62 5.22 -11.74 -9.53
CA VAL A 62 5.18 -11.95 -8.08
C VAL A 62 6.42 -12.76 -7.72
N ASP A 63 7.36 -12.16 -6.98
CA ASP A 63 8.57 -12.83 -6.51
C ASP A 63 8.21 -13.82 -5.38
N SER A 64 7.39 -13.37 -4.43
CA SER A 64 6.88 -14.21 -3.34
C SER A 64 5.49 -13.77 -2.92
N PHE A 65 4.58 -14.73 -2.75
CA PHE A 65 3.30 -14.52 -2.09
C PHE A 65 3.07 -15.63 -1.07
N VAL A 66 2.90 -15.26 0.20
CA VAL A 66 2.85 -16.21 1.32
C VAL A 66 1.65 -15.93 2.23
N MET A 67 1.19 -16.96 2.92
CA MET A 67 0.19 -16.86 3.97
C MET A 67 0.70 -17.54 5.24
N VAL A 68 0.61 -16.84 6.38
CA VAL A 68 0.88 -17.38 7.71
C VAL A 68 -0.43 -17.55 8.46
N HIS A 69 -0.64 -18.73 9.05
CA HIS A 69 -1.76 -19.03 9.92
C HIS A 69 -1.30 -19.92 11.07
N LYS A 70 -1.43 -19.45 12.31
CA LYS A 70 -0.98 -20.13 13.54
C LYS A 70 0.48 -20.58 13.44
N GLY A 71 1.35 -19.66 13.05
CA GLY A 71 2.77 -19.88 12.82
C GLY A 71 3.11 -20.75 11.60
N LYS A 72 2.14 -21.33 10.89
CA LYS A 72 2.40 -22.12 9.68
C LYS A 72 2.44 -21.22 8.45
N LYS A 73 3.61 -21.12 7.83
CA LYS A 73 3.82 -20.43 6.54
C LYS A 73 3.46 -21.36 5.37
N THR A 74 2.69 -20.84 4.42
CA THR A 74 2.30 -21.50 3.16
C THR A 74 2.70 -20.60 2.00
N ASP A 75 3.39 -21.16 1.02
CA ASP A 75 3.73 -20.47 -0.23
C ASP A 75 2.53 -20.54 -1.20
N LEU A 76 2.09 -19.37 -1.65
CA LEU A 76 0.98 -19.15 -2.58
C LEU A 76 1.45 -18.59 -3.93
N THR A 77 2.75 -18.40 -4.14
CA THR A 77 3.34 -17.75 -5.33
C THR A 77 2.91 -18.44 -6.62
N LYS A 78 2.80 -19.78 -6.61
CA LYS A 78 2.34 -20.56 -7.79
C LYS A 78 0.83 -20.59 -7.97
N SER A 79 0.08 -20.05 -7.02
CA SER A 79 -1.39 -20.03 -7.01
C SER A 79 -1.96 -18.73 -7.57
N VAL A 80 -1.13 -17.70 -7.77
CA VAL A 80 -1.56 -16.44 -8.37
C VAL A 80 -1.83 -16.61 -9.87
N LYS A 81 -2.83 -15.90 -10.39
CA LYS A 81 -3.20 -15.89 -11.80
C LYS A 81 -3.12 -14.46 -12.33
N PRO A 82 -2.57 -14.22 -13.52
CA PRO A 82 -2.54 -12.88 -14.09
C PRO A 82 -3.96 -12.40 -14.40
N ILE A 83 -4.20 -11.11 -14.16
CA ILE A 83 -5.43 -10.41 -14.53
C ILE A 83 -5.07 -9.07 -15.19
N MET A 84 -6.02 -8.51 -15.92
CA MET A 84 -5.98 -7.09 -16.28
C MET A 84 -6.90 -6.34 -15.33
N TRP A 85 -6.36 -5.34 -14.65
CA TRP A 85 -7.12 -4.45 -13.78
C TRP A 85 -7.41 -3.14 -14.50
N THR A 86 -8.65 -2.66 -14.44
CA THR A 86 -9.09 -1.43 -15.12
C THR A 86 -9.38 -0.34 -14.08
N SER A 87 -8.58 0.71 -14.12
CA SER A 87 -8.78 1.91 -13.32
C SER A 87 -9.60 2.95 -14.06
N LEU A 88 -9.68 4.17 -13.53
CA LEU A 88 -10.37 5.28 -14.20
C LEU A 88 -9.54 5.90 -15.32
N THR A 89 -8.24 5.60 -15.40
CA THR A 89 -7.31 6.22 -16.35
C THR A 89 -6.67 5.24 -17.34
N ASN A 90 -6.49 3.97 -16.95
CA ASN A 90 -5.92 2.95 -17.82
C ASN A 90 -6.33 1.52 -17.40
N SER A 91 -5.77 0.52 -18.08
CA SER A 91 -5.69 -0.85 -17.57
C SER A 91 -4.23 -1.25 -17.40
N GLY A 92 -3.93 -1.99 -16.33
CA GLY A 92 -2.60 -2.51 -16.04
C GLY A 92 -2.65 -3.98 -15.59
N LYS A 93 -1.51 -4.66 -15.66
CA LYS A 93 -1.36 -6.04 -15.22
C LYS A 93 -1.42 -6.11 -13.69
N GLY A 94 -2.24 -7.03 -13.19
CA GLY A 94 -2.25 -7.43 -11.80
C GLY A 94 -2.31 -8.95 -11.68
N TYR A 95 -2.52 -9.43 -10.46
CA TYR A 95 -2.72 -10.84 -10.18
C TYR A 95 -3.93 -11.05 -9.28
N GLU A 96 -4.48 -12.26 -9.29
CA GLU A 96 -5.48 -12.71 -8.32
C GLU A 96 -5.11 -14.06 -7.72
N ALA A 97 -5.62 -14.34 -6.53
CA ALA A 97 -5.47 -15.65 -5.89
C ALA A 97 -6.76 -16.06 -5.17
N GLU A 98 -7.20 -17.29 -5.42
CA GLU A 98 -8.29 -17.93 -4.68
C GLU A 98 -7.70 -18.71 -3.50
N VAL A 99 -7.94 -18.24 -2.27
CA VAL A 99 -7.31 -18.79 -1.06
C VAL A 99 -8.37 -19.28 -0.07
N PRO A 100 -8.50 -20.60 0.14
CA PRO A 100 -9.42 -21.14 1.13
C PRO A 100 -8.89 -20.92 2.54
N LEU A 101 -9.60 -20.13 3.34
CA LEU A 101 -9.31 -19.96 4.76
C LEU A 101 -9.88 -21.14 5.53
N ARG A 102 -9.02 -21.95 6.14
CA ARG A 102 -9.43 -23.14 6.89
C ARG A 102 -9.18 -22.94 8.38
N GLY A 103 -10.26 -22.81 9.15
CA GLY A 103 -10.23 -22.63 10.60
C GLY A 103 -10.44 -21.18 11.02
N MET A 104 -10.37 -20.96 12.33
CA MET A 104 -10.47 -19.64 12.98
C MET A 104 -9.07 -19.11 13.28
N GLY A 105 -8.90 -17.79 13.31
CA GLY A 105 -7.63 -17.13 13.57
C GLY A 105 -7.31 -16.07 12.53
N ASP A 106 -6.10 -15.53 12.63
CA ASP A 106 -5.53 -14.63 11.64
C ASP A 106 -4.96 -15.41 10.45
N PHE A 107 -5.11 -14.84 9.26
CA PHE A 107 -4.47 -15.25 8.03
C PHE A 107 -3.68 -14.03 7.54
N VAL A 108 -2.36 -14.08 7.74
CA VAL A 108 -1.45 -12.98 7.42
C VAL A 108 -0.87 -13.22 6.04
N PHE A 109 -1.21 -12.36 5.10
CA PHE A 109 -0.71 -12.40 3.73
C PHE A 109 0.50 -11.47 3.59
N GLY A 110 1.56 -11.97 2.95
CA GLY A 110 2.74 -11.21 2.60
C GLY A 110 3.01 -11.32 1.10
N LEU A 111 3.12 -10.18 0.42
CA LEU A 111 3.42 -10.07 -1.01
C LEU A 111 4.75 -9.33 -1.21
N VAL A 112 5.61 -9.90 -2.04
CA VAL A 112 6.79 -9.24 -2.61
C VAL A 112 6.64 -9.30 -4.14
N PRO A 113 6.37 -8.18 -4.80
CA PRO A 113 6.29 -8.13 -6.26
C PRO A 113 7.70 -8.10 -6.88
N MET A 114 7.79 -8.33 -8.19
CA MET A 114 9.00 -7.96 -8.92
C MET A 114 9.19 -6.42 -8.88
N PRO A 115 10.43 -5.90 -8.85
CA PRO A 115 10.66 -4.47 -8.87
C PRO A 115 10.04 -3.79 -10.09
N TYR A 116 9.37 -2.66 -9.87
CA TYR A 116 8.79 -1.78 -10.89
C TYR A 116 9.74 -0.60 -11.15
N PHE A 117 9.88 -0.19 -12.41
CA PHE A 117 10.69 0.98 -12.77
C PHE A 117 9.81 2.21 -12.95
N GLU A 118 9.97 3.20 -12.07
CA GLU A 118 9.30 4.49 -12.21
C GLU A 118 10.10 5.39 -13.14
N ALA A 119 9.66 5.46 -14.39
CA ALA A 119 10.39 6.17 -15.44
C ALA A 119 10.47 7.69 -15.20
N SER A 120 9.50 8.26 -14.47
CA SER A 120 9.51 9.70 -14.16
C SER A 120 10.56 10.08 -13.11
N GLU A 121 10.93 9.14 -12.24
CA GLU A 121 11.91 9.33 -11.17
C GLU A 121 13.26 8.67 -11.49
N GLY A 122 13.29 7.74 -12.46
CA GLY A 122 14.50 7.01 -12.84
C GLY A 122 14.97 6.02 -11.78
N ILE A 123 14.09 5.60 -10.88
CA ILE A 123 14.36 4.65 -9.80
C ILE A 123 13.50 3.39 -9.94
N TRP A 124 13.95 2.30 -9.34
CA TRP A 124 13.15 1.12 -9.11
C TRP A 124 12.47 1.19 -7.75
N MET A 125 11.28 0.60 -7.66
CA MET A 125 10.53 0.45 -6.41
C MET A 125 10.04 -0.98 -6.25
N GLN A 126 9.97 -1.43 -5.00
CA GLN A 126 9.40 -2.73 -4.64
C GLN A 126 8.65 -2.62 -3.32
N GLN A 127 7.33 -2.70 -3.38
CA GLN A 127 6.48 -2.57 -2.21
C GLN A 127 6.16 -3.94 -1.60
N CYS A 128 6.74 -4.21 -0.43
CA CYS A 128 6.47 -5.43 0.33
C CYS A 128 5.19 -5.22 1.14
N THR A 129 4.09 -5.86 0.71
CA THR A 129 2.77 -5.62 1.29
C THR A 129 2.34 -6.71 2.26
N LYS A 130 1.85 -6.30 3.42
CA LYS A 130 1.16 -7.15 4.40
C LYS A 130 -0.34 -6.83 4.44
N MET A 131 -1.19 -7.85 4.50
CA MET A 131 -2.63 -7.72 4.76
C MET A 131 -3.07 -8.85 5.69
N ILE A 132 -3.91 -8.56 6.68
CA ILE A 132 -4.39 -9.55 7.65
C ILE A 132 -5.91 -9.70 7.49
N VAL A 133 -6.37 -10.94 7.35
CA VAL A 133 -7.79 -11.30 7.46
C VAL A 133 -7.97 -12.18 8.69
N ASN A 134 -8.93 -11.84 9.54
CA ASN A 134 -9.31 -12.64 10.69
C ASN A 134 -10.60 -13.41 10.45
N VAL A 135 -10.64 -14.64 10.94
CA VAL A 135 -11.85 -15.46 10.96
C VAL A 135 -12.31 -15.67 12.40
N ALA A 136 -13.56 -15.29 12.66
CA ALA A 136 -14.32 -15.47 13.90
C ALA A 136 -13.80 -14.70 15.13
N GLY A 137 -13.05 -13.62 14.93
CA GLY A 137 -12.60 -12.70 15.99
C GLY A 137 -11.50 -13.25 16.90
N LEU A 138 -10.89 -14.39 16.57
CA LEU A 138 -9.82 -15.02 17.36
C LEU A 138 -8.46 -14.47 16.93
N PRO A 139 -7.76 -13.63 17.72
CA PRO A 139 -6.41 -13.20 17.37
C PRO A 139 -5.40 -14.33 17.57
N THR A 140 -4.47 -14.48 16.63
CA THR A 140 -3.38 -15.46 16.66
C THR A 140 -2.04 -14.91 16.20
N ASP A 141 -1.95 -14.29 15.02
CA ASP A 141 -0.69 -13.97 14.33
C ASP A 141 -0.59 -12.50 13.89
N TRP A 142 -1.62 -11.68 14.13
CA TRP A 142 -1.76 -10.33 13.56
C TRP A 142 -0.59 -9.37 13.87
N ASN A 143 0.04 -9.49 15.04
CA ASN A 143 1.11 -8.60 15.52
C ASN A 143 2.52 -9.18 15.33
N GLU A 144 2.66 -10.24 14.54
CA GLU A 144 3.94 -10.93 14.35
C GLU A 144 4.61 -10.51 13.03
N GLU A 145 5.94 -10.69 13.01
CA GLU A 145 6.72 -10.62 11.78
C GLU A 145 6.53 -11.90 10.96
N ILE A 146 6.48 -11.76 9.64
CA ILE A 146 6.43 -12.89 8.70
C ILE A 146 7.71 -13.00 7.86
N GLY A 147 8.66 -12.10 8.08
CA GLY A 147 9.98 -12.06 7.47
C GLY A 147 9.98 -11.44 6.08
N LEU A 148 9.23 -10.34 5.87
CA LEU A 148 9.38 -9.52 4.68
C LEU A 148 10.67 -8.67 4.79
N PRO A 149 11.36 -8.35 3.68
CA PRO A 149 12.52 -7.46 3.73
C PRO A 149 12.18 -6.09 4.33
N ALA A 150 11.10 -5.48 3.84
CA ALA A 150 10.50 -4.27 4.37
C ALA A 150 9.14 -4.64 4.96
N GLU A 151 8.89 -4.34 6.24
CA GLU A 151 7.73 -4.85 6.96
C GLU A 151 7.15 -3.82 7.93
N ILE A 152 5.82 -3.66 7.95
CA ILE A 152 5.13 -2.98 9.05
C ILE A 152 4.54 -4.03 9.98
N VAL A 153 4.88 -3.95 11.26
CA VAL A 153 4.31 -4.77 12.33
C VAL A 153 3.24 -3.96 13.06
N PRO A 154 1.96 -4.36 13.01
CA PRO A 154 0.90 -3.59 13.64
C PRO A 154 0.92 -3.73 15.17
N LEU A 155 0.60 -2.64 15.87
CA LEU A 155 0.39 -2.62 17.33
C LEU A 155 -1.09 -2.62 17.70
N ASP A 156 -1.97 -2.47 16.71
CA ASP A 156 -3.43 -2.54 16.82
C ASP A 156 -3.95 -3.52 15.75
N LYS A 157 -4.99 -4.32 16.06
CA LYS A 157 -5.51 -5.34 15.14
C LYS A 157 -5.97 -4.69 13.82
N PRO A 158 -5.37 -5.01 12.65
CA PRO A 158 -5.68 -4.36 11.37
C PRO A 158 -7.15 -4.49 10.91
N TYR A 159 -7.84 -5.54 11.34
CA TYR A 159 -9.24 -5.85 11.03
C TYR A 159 -10.22 -5.41 12.15
N GLY A 160 -9.70 -4.90 13.26
CA GLY A 160 -10.45 -4.64 14.50
C GLY A 160 -10.59 -3.16 14.81
N LEU A 161 -10.69 -2.30 13.79
CA LEU A 161 -10.67 -0.85 13.93
C LEU A 161 -12.08 -0.28 13.73
N TRP A 162 -12.49 0.60 14.64
CA TRP A 162 -13.65 1.47 14.42
C TRP A 162 -13.20 2.79 13.81
N THR A 163 -14.08 3.48 13.10
CA THR A 163 -13.89 4.88 12.73
C THR A 163 -13.60 5.70 14.00
N GLY A 164 -12.56 6.53 13.94
CA GLY A 164 -12.04 7.29 15.07
C GLY A 164 -11.00 6.56 15.92
N ASN A 165 -10.79 5.25 15.71
CA ASN A 165 -9.66 4.56 16.35
C ASN A 165 -8.34 5.06 15.78
N VAL A 166 -7.30 4.82 16.58
CA VAL A 166 -5.92 5.00 16.17
C VAL A 166 -5.36 3.66 15.70
N PHE A 167 -4.63 3.68 14.59
CA PHE A 167 -3.76 2.60 14.14
C PHE A 167 -2.31 2.98 14.38
N ARG A 168 -1.54 2.05 14.94
CA ARG A 168 -0.09 2.17 15.14
C ARG A 168 0.62 0.99 14.50
N GLY A 169 1.78 1.26 13.95
CA GLY A 169 2.68 0.24 13.40
C GLY A 169 4.13 0.56 13.69
N VAL A 170 4.98 -0.47 13.66
CA VAL A 170 6.44 -0.35 13.71
C VAL A 170 6.98 -0.67 12.32
N VAL A 171 7.65 0.29 11.71
CA VAL A 171 8.35 0.11 10.44
C VAL A 171 9.64 -0.66 10.69
N LYS A 172 9.88 -1.71 9.91
CA LYS A 172 11.05 -2.56 10.03
C LYS A 172 11.72 -2.82 8.67
N ALA A 173 13.05 -2.87 8.70
CA ALA A 173 13.90 -3.32 7.60
C ALA A 173 14.70 -4.52 8.09
N ASN A 174 14.51 -5.68 7.47
CA ASN A 174 15.14 -6.95 7.83
C ASN A 174 14.99 -7.30 9.33
N GLY A 175 13.81 -7.03 9.90
CA GLY A 175 13.48 -7.28 11.31
C GLY A 175 13.88 -6.18 12.29
N GLU A 176 14.69 -5.20 11.86
CA GLU A 176 15.15 -4.10 12.71
C GLU A 176 14.27 -2.85 12.53
N PRO A 177 13.87 -2.14 13.59
CA PRO A 177 13.07 -0.91 13.48
C PRO A 177 13.76 0.19 12.67
N VAL A 178 12.99 0.91 11.86
CA VAL A 178 13.48 2.02 11.04
C VAL A 178 13.00 3.36 11.63
N PRO A 179 13.88 4.09 12.32
CA PRO A 179 13.51 5.36 12.95
C PRO A 179 13.23 6.42 11.90
N PHE A 180 12.28 7.32 12.19
CA PHE A 180 11.98 8.49 11.33
C PHE A 180 11.65 8.15 9.88
N ALA A 181 11.22 6.92 9.61
CA ALA A 181 10.67 6.53 8.31
C ALA A 181 9.51 7.45 7.96
N GLU A 182 9.47 7.91 6.71
CA GLU A 182 8.32 8.60 6.15
C GLU A 182 7.27 7.56 5.72
N ILE A 183 6.02 7.80 6.06
CA ILE A 183 4.90 6.92 5.75
C ILE A 183 3.83 7.71 5.02
N GLU A 184 3.52 7.25 3.80
CA GLU A 184 2.36 7.71 3.06
C GLU A 184 1.12 6.93 3.48
N VAL A 185 -0.01 7.63 3.58
CA VAL A 185 -1.29 7.11 4.04
C VAL A 185 -2.36 7.48 3.04
N GLU A 186 -3.05 6.47 2.52
CA GLU A 186 -4.16 6.66 1.58
C GLU A 186 -5.40 5.87 1.94
N TYR A 187 -6.54 6.46 1.61
CA TYR A 187 -7.85 5.82 1.70
C TYR A 187 -8.22 5.18 0.37
N LEU A 188 -8.69 3.93 0.40
CA LEU A 188 -9.26 3.27 -0.77
C LEU A 188 -10.62 3.88 -1.11
N ASN A 189 -10.59 4.94 -1.91
CA ASN A 189 -11.74 5.82 -2.10
C ASN A 189 -12.77 5.28 -3.09
N HIS A 190 -12.28 4.56 -4.11
CA HIS A 190 -13.09 3.89 -5.10
C HIS A 190 -13.14 2.40 -4.80
N LEU A 191 -14.35 1.84 -4.70
CA LEU A 191 -14.51 0.43 -4.34
C LEU A 191 -14.01 -0.50 -5.46
N PRO A 192 -13.13 -1.47 -5.16
CA PRO A 192 -12.77 -2.51 -6.13
C PRO A 192 -13.95 -3.45 -6.43
N MET A 193 -14.21 -3.66 -7.72
CA MET A 193 -15.22 -4.54 -8.30
C MET A 193 -14.57 -5.86 -8.73
N LEU A 194 -14.62 -6.88 -7.86
CA LEU A 194 -13.86 -8.13 -8.04
C LEU A 194 -14.20 -8.91 -9.32
N GLU A 195 -15.46 -8.94 -9.73
CA GLU A 195 -15.92 -9.67 -10.92
C GLU A 195 -15.43 -8.99 -12.21
N GLY A 196 -15.38 -7.66 -12.22
CA GLY A 196 -14.95 -6.85 -13.36
C GLY A 196 -13.45 -6.55 -13.40
N ASN A 197 -12.71 -6.89 -12.33
CA ASN A 197 -11.32 -6.46 -12.13
C ASN A 197 -11.15 -4.95 -12.36
N SER A 198 -11.96 -4.14 -11.68
CA SER A 198 -11.94 -2.69 -11.88
C SER A 198 -12.22 -1.92 -10.61
N PHE A 199 -12.06 -0.61 -10.65
CA PHE A 199 -12.63 0.28 -9.64
C PHE A 199 -14.04 0.71 -10.01
N ALA A 200 -14.88 0.98 -9.01
CA ALA A 200 -16.12 1.72 -9.19
C ALA A 200 -15.80 3.17 -9.57
N ALA A 201 -16.59 3.76 -10.47
CA ALA A 201 -16.40 5.15 -10.87
C ALA A 201 -16.76 6.14 -9.74
N GLU A 202 -17.65 5.75 -8.84
CA GLU A 202 -18.05 6.58 -7.70
C GLU A 202 -16.97 6.56 -6.60
N ALA A 203 -16.54 7.76 -6.19
CA ALA A 203 -15.68 7.98 -5.05
C ALA A 203 -16.52 8.05 -3.76
N ALA A 204 -16.00 7.54 -2.65
CA ALA A 204 -16.65 7.63 -1.35
C ALA A 204 -16.44 8.97 -0.63
N VAL A 205 -15.39 9.72 -1.01
CA VAL A 205 -15.06 11.08 -0.54
C VAL A 205 -14.40 11.92 -1.63
N GLU A 206 -14.43 13.24 -1.46
CA GLU A 206 -13.69 14.20 -2.28
C GLU A 206 -12.60 14.85 -1.42
N ALA A 207 -11.37 14.89 -1.91
CA ALA A 207 -10.27 15.57 -1.25
C ALA A 207 -10.39 17.09 -1.45
N PRO A 208 -10.26 17.92 -0.40
CA PRO A 208 -10.29 19.37 -0.57
C PRO A 208 -9.03 19.92 -1.26
N GLN A 209 -7.92 19.18 -1.26
CA GLN A 209 -6.71 19.40 -2.07
C GLN A 209 -5.82 18.14 -2.07
N ASP A 210 -4.76 18.13 -2.89
CA ASP A 210 -3.86 16.99 -3.10
C ASP A 210 -3.25 16.40 -1.82
N CYS A 211 -2.96 17.20 -0.78
CA CYS A 211 -2.40 16.67 0.48
C CYS A 211 -3.38 15.80 1.29
N PHE A 212 -4.65 15.71 0.87
CA PHE A 212 -5.65 14.80 1.44
C PHE A 212 -5.86 13.56 0.57
N VAL A 213 -5.32 13.54 -0.66
CA VAL A 213 -5.24 12.35 -1.51
C VAL A 213 -4.23 11.40 -0.88
N THR A 214 -2.98 11.86 -0.80
CA THR A 214 -1.86 11.19 -0.11
C THR A 214 -1.47 12.02 1.11
N GLN A 215 -1.60 11.44 2.29
CA GLN A 215 -1.13 12.07 3.54
C GLN A 215 0.22 11.51 3.93
N THR A 216 1.06 12.33 4.55
CA THR A 216 2.40 11.91 5.01
C THR A 216 2.52 12.04 6.52
N ILE A 217 3.00 10.99 7.18
CA ILE A 217 3.37 10.97 8.60
C ILE A 217 4.79 10.46 8.76
N VAL A 218 5.38 10.63 9.94
CA VAL A 218 6.76 10.22 10.21
C VAL A 218 6.80 9.35 11.47
N ALA A 219 7.52 8.25 11.41
CA ALA A 219 7.76 7.39 12.57
C ALA A 219 8.65 8.07 13.63
N ASP A 220 8.55 7.61 14.88
CA ASP A 220 9.43 8.06 15.95
C ASP A 220 10.80 7.35 15.92
N ALA A 221 11.61 7.58 16.95
CA ALA A 221 12.95 7.00 17.09
C ALA A 221 12.95 5.47 17.26
N ASN A 222 11.81 4.84 17.53
CA ASN A 222 11.65 3.38 17.59
C ASN A 222 11.02 2.83 16.30
N GLY A 223 10.88 3.64 15.25
CA GLY A 223 10.17 3.28 14.03
C GLY A 223 8.66 3.15 14.21
N THR A 224 8.10 3.64 15.32
CA THR A 224 6.67 3.58 15.58
C THR A 224 5.97 4.79 14.97
N PHE A 225 4.89 4.57 14.22
CA PHE A 225 4.00 5.63 13.77
C PHE A 225 2.60 5.49 14.36
N VAL A 226 1.82 6.57 14.24
CA VAL A 226 0.46 6.66 14.73
C VAL A 226 -0.42 7.42 13.75
N TYR A 227 -1.62 6.91 13.47
CA TYR A 227 -2.59 7.57 12.61
C TYR A 227 -4.02 7.36 13.13
N ALA A 228 -4.81 8.42 13.20
CA ALA A 228 -6.22 8.34 13.57
C ALA A 228 -7.07 8.13 12.32
N ILE A 229 -7.92 7.11 12.29
CA ILE A 229 -8.69 6.74 11.10
C ILE A 229 -10.00 7.56 11.05
N PRO A 230 -10.15 8.52 10.12
CA PRO A 230 -11.29 9.43 10.12
C PRO A 230 -12.56 8.83 9.50
N LYS A 231 -12.46 7.72 8.77
CA LYS A 231 -13.57 7.13 8.00
C LYS A 231 -13.46 5.60 7.92
N ALA A 232 -14.59 4.91 7.96
CA ALA A 232 -14.68 3.48 7.67
C ALA A 232 -14.23 3.16 6.24
N GLY A 233 -13.66 1.97 6.06
CA GLY A 233 -13.13 1.47 4.79
C GLY A 233 -11.67 1.05 4.92
N TRP A 234 -11.01 0.87 3.78
CA TRP A 234 -9.63 0.40 3.71
C TRP A 234 -8.65 1.57 3.69
N TRP A 235 -7.57 1.44 4.46
CA TRP A 235 -6.49 2.41 4.56
C TRP A 235 -5.14 1.72 4.34
N GLY A 236 -4.35 2.27 3.44
CA GLY A 236 -2.99 1.82 3.13
C GLY A 236 -1.97 2.69 3.85
N PHE A 237 -0.90 2.07 4.35
CA PHE A 237 0.26 2.75 4.94
C PHE A 237 1.50 2.23 4.23
N ALA A 238 2.25 3.10 3.57
CA ALA A 238 3.47 2.77 2.84
C ALA A 238 4.66 3.53 3.43
N ALA A 239 5.55 2.82 4.14
CA ALA A 239 6.80 3.37 4.60
C ALA A 239 7.84 3.28 3.47
N LEU A 240 8.21 4.43 2.92
CA LEU A 240 8.97 4.53 1.67
C LEU A 240 10.48 4.32 1.88
N GLY A 241 11.13 3.65 0.93
CA GLY A 241 12.59 3.58 0.82
C GLY A 241 13.28 3.07 2.08
N VAL A 242 12.62 2.21 2.86
CA VAL A 242 13.14 1.73 4.16
C VAL A 242 14.37 0.84 3.97
N ILE A 243 14.54 0.28 2.78
CA ILE A 243 15.79 -0.31 2.29
C ILE A 243 16.09 0.30 0.93
N THR A 244 17.34 0.70 0.73
CA THR A 244 17.85 1.21 -0.55
C THR A 244 19.03 0.37 -1.01
N GLU A 245 19.02 -0.10 -2.26
CA GLU A 245 20.11 -0.86 -2.86
C GLU A 245 20.28 -0.55 -4.36
N GLU A 246 21.39 -0.98 -4.97
CA GLU A 246 21.56 -0.87 -6.43
C GLU A 246 20.85 -2.03 -7.13
N TYR A 247 20.05 -1.73 -8.15
CA TYR A 247 19.38 -2.72 -8.98
C TYR A 247 19.34 -2.28 -10.45
N LYS A 248 19.88 -3.13 -11.34
CA LYS A 248 19.92 -2.89 -12.80
C LYS A 248 20.48 -1.50 -13.18
N GLY A 249 21.47 -1.00 -12.44
CA GLY A 249 22.14 0.27 -12.72
C GLY A 249 21.39 1.52 -12.27
N ALA A 250 20.33 1.38 -11.46
CA ALA A 250 19.64 2.47 -10.78
C ALA A 250 19.37 2.09 -9.32
N GLU A 251 18.91 3.05 -8.53
CA GLU A 251 18.50 2.81 -7.14
C GLU A 251 17.22 1.95 -7.11
N LEU A 252 17.12 1.04 -6.14
CA LEU A 252 15.90 0.34 -5.77
C LEU A 252 15.52 0.72 -4.33
N GLY A 253 14.38 1.40 -4.19
CA GLY A 253 13.71 1.59 -2.91
C GLY A 253 12.78 0.40 -2.62
N LYS A 254 12.93 -0.23 -1.45
CA LYS A 254 11.95 -1.20 -0.96
C LYS A 254 11.10 -0.54 0.11
N ASP A 255 9.79 -0.61 -0.08
CA ASP A 255 8.82 -0.01 0.81
C ASP A 255 8.14 -1.07 1.65
N ALA A 256 7.77 -0.72 2.88
CA ALA A 256 6.93 -1.57 3.72
C ALA A 256 5.49 -1.09 3.64
N VAL A 257 4.57 -1.94 3.17
CA VAL A 257 3.15 -1.58 3.02
C VAL A 257 2.28 -2.43 3.93
N ILE A 258 1.29 -1.82 4.60
CA ILE A 258 0.22 -2.56 5.28
C ILE A 258 -1.14 -1.95 4.96
N TRP A 259 -2.13 -2.83 4.77
CA TRP A 259 -3.53 -2.46 4.61
C TRP A 259 -4.35 -2.84 5.85
N VAL A 260 -5.17 -1.89 6.32
CA VAL A 260 -6.06 -2.07 7.48
C VAL A 260 -7.48 -1.66 7.11
N GLN A 261 -8.47 -2.18 7.82
CA GLN A 261 -9.88 -1.89 7.56
C GLN A 261 -10.57 -1.38 8.82
N ALA A 262 -11.24 -0.24 8.70
CA ALA A 262 -12.08 0.33 9.75
C ALA A 262 -13.58 0.17 9.43
N ARG A 263 -14.39 0.08 10.48
CA ARG A 263 -15.86 -0.01 10.42
C ARG A 263 -16.51 1.12 11.22
N ASP A 264 -17.74 1.47 10.86
CA ASP A 264 -18.54 2.40 11.68
C ASP A 264 -19.24 1.65 12.83
N MET A 265 -19.42 2.35 13.95
CA MET A 265 -20.32 1.90 15.02
C MET A 265 -21.76 2.24 14.61
N ASN A 266 -22.58 1.23 14.34
CA ASN A 266 -23.98 1.39 13.94
C ASN A 266 -24.95 0.98 15.05
#